data_AF-A0A9E4YV02-F1
#
_entry.id   AF-A0A9E4YV02-F1
#
_cell.length_a   1.000
_cell.length_b   1.000
_cell.length_c   1.000
_cell.angle_alpha   90.00
_cell.angle_beta   90.00
_cell.angle_gamma   90.00
#
_symmetry.space_group_name_H-M   'P 1'
#
loop_
_entity.id
_entity.type
_entity.pdbx_description
1 polymer ?
#
loop_
_entity_poly.entity_id
_entity_poly.type
_entity_poly.pdbx_seq_one_letter_code
_entity_poly.pdbx_strand_id
1 'polypeptide(L)'
;RWHGGASRRELNQPNLEAVTAGGANLAHLVKVVKGFGLPLVVAINRFDGDSVDELKAVNDIALEAGADAAAEISGFTDGGEGGVALAEAVVKAASGQGSGTGGGPSVQYTYPLDAPVEEKVLALARNVYGADDVTWTAEARRKLRYFVSQGWGDLPICMAKTHLSISHDPALRGSPSGYTFPISDIRASVGAGFLFTLAGRIETLPGLPSRPLALGMDVDARGEITGLG
;
A
#
# COMPACT_ATOMS: atom_id res chain seq x y z
N ARG A 1 3.67 13.54 7.76
CA ARG A 1 4.17 14.78 7.10
C ARG A 1 3.95 14.80 5.59
N TRP A 2 4.64 13.97 4.78
CA TRP A 2 4.58 14.03 3.30
C TRP A 2 3.15 14.03 2.72
N HIS A 3 2.31 13.11 3.21
CA HIS A 3 0.91 13.00 2.78
C HIS A 3 0.02 14.15 3.25
N GLY A 4 0.46 14.94 4.24
CA GLY A 4 -0.20 16.16 4.69
C GLY A 4 0.29 17.43 3.99
N GLY A 5 1.07 17.29 2.91
CA GLY A 5 1.45 18.41 2.04
C GLY A 5 2.88 18.91 2.18
N ALA A 6 3.61 18.52 3.23
CA ALA A 6 5.00 18.92 3.45
C ALA A 6 5.88 18.62 2.22
N SER A 7 6.80 19.53 1.89
CA SER A 7 7.78 19.33 0.82
C SER A 7 8.93 18.44 1.29
N ARG A 8 9.72 17.91 0.35
CA ARG A 8 10.89 17.06 0.68
C ARG A 8 11.90 17.75 1.59
N ARG A 9 12.02 19.07 1.49
CA ARG A 9 12.99 19.86 2.29
C ARG A 9 12.54 20.01 3.74
N GLU A 10 11.25 19.90 4.00
CA GLU A 10 10.64 20.11 5.32
C GLU A 10 10.44 18.80 6.09
N LEU A 11 10.69 17.64 5.47
CA LEU A 11 10.44 16.35 6.10
C LEU A 11 11.28 16.08 7.34
N ASN A 12 12.41 16.77 7.51
CA ASN A 12 13.29 16.62 8.67
C ASN A 12 12.97 17.60 9.81
N GLN A 13 11.91 18.40 9.67
CA GLN A 13 11.48 19.36 10.69
C GLN A 13 10.14 18.92 11.29
N PRO A 14 9.97 18.98 12.62
CA PRO A 14 8.69 18.73 13.26
C PRO A 14 7.57 19.61 12.69
N ASN A 15 6.48 18.96 12.30
CA ASN A 15 5.27 19.59 11.77
C ASN A 15 4.06 18.72 12.08
N LEU A 16 3.51 18.92 13.29
CA LEU A 16 2.36 18.18 13.79
C LEU A 16 1.11 18.35 12.90
N GLU A 17 0.87 19.54 12.36
CA GLU A 17 -0.28 19.80 11.48
C GLU A 17 -0.19 18.92 10.20
N ALA A 18 0.98 18.82 9.59
CA ALA A 18 1.20 17.97 8.42
C ALA A 18 1.19 16.47 8.76
N VAL A 19 1.45 16.08 10.02
CA VAL A 19 1.23 14.70 10.50
C VAL A 19 -0.27 14.43 10.60
N THR A 20 -1.01 15.29 11.28
CA THR A 20 -2.47 15.16 11.45
C THR A 20 -3.19 15.14 10.11
N ALA A 21 -2.90 16.07 9.21
CA ALA A 21 -3.50 16.11 7.87
C ALA A 21 -3.12 14.87 7.04
N GLY A 22 -1.87 14.41 7.13
CA GLY A 22 -1.41 13.20 6.45
C GLY A 22 -1.98 11.91 7.05
N GLY A 23 -2.47 11.95 8.28
CA GLY A 23 -3.06 10.83 9.01
C GLY A 23 -4.23 10.18 8.30
N ALA A 24 -4.96 10.92 7.47
CA ALA A 24 -6.02 10.39 6.63
C ALA A 24 -5.55 9.23 5.72
N ASN A 25 -4.30 9.27 5.24
CA ASN A 25 -3.73 8.17 4.45
C ASN A 25 -3.58 6.89 5.29
N LEU A 26 -2.99 7.00 6.49
CA LEU A 26 -2.86 5.89 7.42
C LEU A 26 -4.23 5.33 7.82
N ALA A 27 -5.16 6.20 8.20
CA ALA A 27 -6.51 5.81 8.59
C ALA A 27 -7.25 5.06 7.47
N HIS A 28 -7.07 5.48 6.21
CA HIS A 28 -7.59 4.75 5.06
C HIS A 28 -7.02 3.34 4.95
N LEU A 29 -5.69 3.19 5.03
CA LEU A 29 -5.03 1.89 4.94
C LEU A 29 -5.43 0.94 6.08
N VAL A 30 -5.57 1.47 7.30
CA VAL A 30 -6.09 0.71 8.44
C VAL A 30 -7.49 0.18 8.12
N LYS A 31 -8.41 1.03 7.64
CA LYS A 31 -9.76 0.63 7.27
C LYS A 31 -9.77 -0.43 6.17
N VAL A 32 -8.90 -0.31 5.16
CA VAL A 32 -8.78 -1.30 4.08
C VAL A 32 -8.42 -2.67 4.66
N VAL A 33 -7.39 -2.78 5.49
CA VAL A 33 -6.96 -4.06 6.06
C VAL A 33 -8.01 -4.63 7.01
N LYS A 34 -8.61 -3.80 7.87
CA LYS A 34 -9.71 -4.22 8.74
C LYS A 34 -10.93 -4.68 7.94
N GLY A 35 -11.15 -4.14 6.74
CA GLY A 35 -12.17 -4.60 5.80
C GLY A 35 -12.00 -6.06 5.36
N PHE A 36 -10.77 -6.60 5.42
CA PHE A 36 -10.51 -8.03 5.19
C PHE A 36 -10.76 -8.90 6.43
N GLY A 37 -11.23 -8.33 7.55
CA GLY A 37 -11.48 -9.06 8.80
C GLY A 37 -10.19 -9.47 9.54
N LEU A 38 -9.06 -8.84 9.24
CA LEU A 38 -7.76 -9.18 9.81
C LEU A 38 -7.44 -8.33 11.05
N PRO A 39 -6.68 -8.89 12.02
CA PRO A 39 -6.02 -8.06 13.03
C PRO A 39 -4.92 -7.22 12.36
N LEU A 40 -4.70 -6.02 12.87
CA LEU A 40 -3.74 -5.05 12.34
C LEU A 40 -2.96 -4.39 13.48
N VAL A 41 -1.64 -4.40 13.36
CA VAL A 41 -0.73 -3.65 14.21
C VAL A 41 0.03 -2.65 13.34
N VAL A 42 0.05 -1.37 13.73
CA VAL A 42 0.83 -0.33 13.04
C VAL A 42 2.22 -0.24 13.65
N ALA A 43 3.25 -0.38 12.81
CA ALA A 43 4.63 -0.11 13.19
C ALA A 43 5.00 1.32 12.82
N ILE A 44 5.46 2.11 13.79
CA ILE A 44 5.87 3.50 13.63
C ILE A 44 7.40 3.55 13.72
N ASN A 45 8.07 3.54 12.57
CA ASN A 45 9.53 3.66 12.52
C ASN A 45 9.96 5.06 12.97
N ARG A 46 10.78 5.13 14.02
CA ARG A 46 11.29 6.39 14.57
C ARG A 46 12.50 6.87 13.77
N PHE A 47 12.53 8.18 13.47
CA PHE A 47 13.67 8.87 12.87
C PHE A 47 14.15 10.03 13.75
N ASP A 48 15.40 10.47 13.58
CA ASP A 48 16.02 11.53 14.41
C ASP A 48 15.25 12.86 14.40
N GLY A 49 14.53 13.16 13.32
CA GLY A 49 13.74 14.38 13.16
C GLY A 49 12.31 14.31 13.70
N ASP A 50 11.90 13.20 14.33
CA ASP A 50 10.54 13.01 14.83
C ASP A 50 10.39 13.56 16.26
N SER A 51 9.36 14.36 16.48
CA SER A 51 9.00 14.81 17.84
C SER A 51 8.10 13.81 18.55
N VAL A 52 8.12 13.83 19.88
CA VAL A 52 7.24 12.99 20.72
C VAL A 52 5.77 13.22 20.40
N ASP A 53 5.37 14.48 20.18
CA ASP A 53 3.98 14.84 19.87
C ASP A 53 3.52 14.26 18.53
N GLU A 54 4.40 14.20 17.55
CA GLU A 54 4.08 13.61 16.24
C GLU A 54 3.97 12.09 16.30
N LEU A 55 4.89 11.43 17.01
CA LEU A 55 4.83 9.98 17.23
C LEU A 55 3.53 9.61 17.95
N LYS A 56 3.17 10.37 18.98
CA LYS A 56 1.89 10.23 19.69
C LYS A 56 0.71 10.42 18.74
N ALA A 57 0.71 11.47 17.92
CA ALA A 57 -0.38 11.72 16.98
C ALA A 57 -0.56 10.58 15.97
N VAL A 58 0.52 10.02 15.43
CA VAL A 58 0.45 8.86 14.53
C VAL A 58 -0.13 7.64 15.25
N ASN A 59 0.27 7.41 16.51
CA ASN A 59 -0.27 6.34 17.34
C ASN A 59 -1.77 6.51 17.55
N ASP A 60 -2.21 7.69 18.00
CA ASP A 60 -3.62 8.01 18.24
C ASP A 60 -4.45 7.81 16.95
N ILE A 61 -3.98 8.34 15.81
CA ILE A 61 -4.64 8.19 14.50
C ILE A 61 -4.79 6.72 14.11
N ALA A 62 -3.77 5.89 14.33
CA ALA A 62 -3.82 4.47 14.03
C ALA A 62 -4.90 3.76 14.86
N LEU A 63 -4.92 4.01 16.17
CA LEU A 63 -5.88 3.40 17.09
C LEU A 63 -7.32 3.87 16.82
N GLU A 64 -7.53 5.18 16.62
CA GLU A 64 -8.83 5.75 16.26
C GLU A 64 -9.37 5.21 14.93
N ALA A 65 -8.47 4.89 13.99
CA ALA A 65 -8.85 4.28 12.72
C ALA A 65 -9.22 2.79 12.83
N GLY A 66 -8.98 2.15 13.99
CA GLY A 66 -9.34 0.76 14.26
C GLY A 66 -8.19 -0.24 14.23
N ALA A 67 -6.94 0.22 14.32
CA ALA A 67 -5.81 -0.68 14.56
C ALA A 67 -5.92 -1.36 15.93
N ASP A 68 -5.54 -2.63 16.02
CA ASP A 68 -5.57 -3.38 17.28
C ASP A 68 -4.44 -2.97 18.22
N ALA A 69 -3.33 -2.48 17.65
CA ALA A 69 -2.24 -1.82 18.36
C ALA A 69 -1.42 -0.92 17.42
N ALA A 70 -0.67 0.00 18.00
CA ALA A 70 0.36 0.75 17.32
C ALA A 70 1.61 0.81 18.20
N ALA A 71 2.78 0.55 17.63
CA ALA A 71 4.04 0.48 18.36
C ALA A 71 5.13 1.25 17.62
N GLU A 72 5.85 2.09 18.36
CA GLU A 72 7.11 2.67 17.89
C GLU A 72 8.17 1.56 17.76
N ILE A 73 9.01 1.67 16.73
CA ILE A 73 10.12 0.75 16.48
C ILE A 73 11.39 1.52 16.12
N SER A 74 12.48 1.16 16.79
CA SER A 74 13.83 1.72 16.59
C SER A 74 14.81 0.67 16.07
N GLY A 75 14.32 -0.35 15.36
CA GLY A 75 15.14 -1.49 14.93
C GLY A 75 16.31 -1.16 14.00
N PHE A 76 16.31 0.03 13.38
CA PHE A 76 17.47 0.53 12.63
C PHE A 76 18.64 0.91 13.53
N THR A 77 18.39 1.55 14.68
CA THR A 77 19.44 1.97 15.62
C THR A 77 19.73 0.90 16.68
N ASP A 78 18.68 0.24 17.17
CA ASP A 78 18.75 -0.62 18.37
C ASP A 78 18.61 -2.12 18.03
N GLY A 79 18.57 -2.46 16.74
CA GLY A 79 18.44 -3.84 16.28
C GLY A 79 17.19 -4.53 16.80
N GLY A 80 17.32 -5.78 17.26
CA GLY A 80 16.19 -6.57 17.73
C GLY A 80 15.49 -6.00 18.97
N GLU A 81 16.24 -5.32 19.85
CA GLU A 81 15.71 -4.74 21.09
C GLU A 81 14.70 -3.62 20.79
N GLY A 82 14.99 -2.80 19.77
CA GLY A 82 14.09 -1.75 19.30
C GLY A 82 12.76 -2.25 18.69
N GLY A 83 12.60 -3.56 18.49
CA GLY A 83 11.40 -4.19 17.92
C GLY A 83 10.54 -4.98 18.91
N VAL A 84 10.94 -5.07 20.19
CA VAL A 84 10.26 -5.94 21.18
C VAL A 84 8.78 -5.56 21.37
N ALA A 85 8.48 -4.27 21.52
CA ALA A 85 7.11 -3.80 21.71
C ALA A 85 6.20 -4.14 20.52
N LEU A 86 6.71 -4.01 19.29
CA LEU A 86 6.00 -4.43 18.09
C LEU A 86 5.78 -5.94 18.06
N ALA A 87 6.80 -6.73 18.42
CA ALA A 87 6.69 -8.19 18.47
C ALA A 87 5.64 -8.66 19.47
N GLU A 88 5.60 -8.08 20.67
CA GLU A 88 4.58 -8.38 21.68
C GLU A 88 3.17 -8.04 21.20
N ALA A 89 3.01 -6.87 20.55
CA ALA A 89 1.73 -6.47 19.96
C ALA A 89 1.27 -7.44 18.87
N VAL A 90 2.18 -7.90 18.02
CA VAL A 90 1.88 -8.89 16.96
C VAL A 90 1.51 -10.25 17.56
N VAL A 91 2.25 -10.74 18.58
CA VAL A 91 1.92 -12.00 19.27
C VAL A 91 0.51 -11.91 19.88
N LYS A 92 0.20 -10.80 20.56
CA LYS A 92 -1.13 -10.56 21.13
C LYS A 92 -2.21 -10.58 20.04
N ALA A 93 -2.01 -9.85 18.94
CA ALA A 93 -2.93 -9.80 17.82
C ALA A 93 -3.15 -11.18 17.17
N ALA A 94 -2.08 -11.97 16.99
CA ALA A 94 -2.15 -13.31 16.42
C ALA A 94 -2.83 -14.34 17.34
N SER A 95 -2.70 -14.17 18.66
CA SER A 95 -3.26 -15.08 19.67
C SER A 95 -4.80 -15.02 19.80
N GLY A 96 -5.46 -14.06 19.14
CA GLY A 96 -6.93 -13.96 19.15
C GLY A 96 -7.53 -13.49 20.47
N GLN A 97 -6.73 -12.95 21.40
CA GLN A 97 -7.17 -12.43 22.71
C GLN A 97 -8.10 -11.18 22.63
N GLY A 98 -8.79 -10.96 21.52
CA GLY A 98 -9.76 -9.88 21.32
C GLY A 98 -10.88 -10.18 20.31
N SER A 99 -10.91 -11.35 19.64
CA SER A 99 -11.89 -11.61 18.57
C SER A 99 -13.16 -12.37 19.02
N GLY A 100 -13.24 -12.85 20.27
CA GLY A 100 -14.44 -13.53 20.81
C GLY A 100 -14.82 -14.85 20.12
N THR A 101 -14.07 -15.27 19.09
CA THR A 101 -14.31 -16.49 18.31
C THR A 101 -13.13 -17.43 18.46
N GLY A 102 -13.37 -18.66 18.94
CA GLY A 102 -12.34 -19.69 19.14
C GLY A 102 -11.74 -20.29 17.85
N GLY A 103 -11.95 -19.65 16.70
CA GLY A 103 -11.33 -19.94 15.42
C GLY A 103 -10.69 -18.65 14.88
N GLY A 104 -9.52 -18.76 14.25
CA GLY A 104 -8.76 -17.61 13.72
C GLY A 104 -9.56 -16.68 12.80
N PRO A 105 -8.99 -15.53 12.39
CA PRO A 105 -9.72 -14.52 11.61
C PRO A 105 -10.26 -15.11 10.31
N SER A 106 -11.54 -14.84 10.02
CA SER A 106 -12.18 -15.21 8.76
C SER A 106 -11.95 -14.13 7.72
N VAL A 107 -11.07 -14.40 6.76
CA VAL A 107 -10.68 -13.45 5.71
C VAL A 107 -11.87 -13.10 4.83
N GLN A 108 -12.19 -11.81 4.75
CA GLN A 108 -13.24 -11.27 3.90
C GLN A 108 -12.66 -10.71 2.62
N TYR A 109 -12.95 -11.30 1.46
CA TYR A 109 -12.51 -10.77 0.17
C TYR A 109 -13.42 -9.63 -0.30
N THR A 110 -12.85 -8.69 -1.05
CA THR A 110 -13.57 -7.50 -1.55
C THR A 110 -14.67 -7.82 -2.56
N TYR A 111 -14.60 -8.99 -3.21
CA TYR A 111 -15.55 -9.46 -4.22
C TYR A 111 -15.53 -11.00 -4.29
N PRO A 112 -16.62 -11.65 -4.74
CA PRO A 112 -16.62 -13.07 -5.05
C PRO A 112 -16.01 -13.35 -6.44
N LEU A 113 -15.42 -14.53 -6.63
CA LEU A 113 -14.69 -14.85 -7.86
C LEU A 113 -15.59 -15.03 -9.09
N ASP A 114 -16.87 -15.32 -8.92
CA ASP A 114 -17.85 -15.47 -10.00
C ASP A 114 -18.52 -14.12 -10.40
N ALA A 115 -18.17 -13.02 -9.71
CA ALA A 115 -18.64 -11.70 -10.12
C ALA A 115 -18.12 -11.30 -11.51
N PRO A 116 -18.88 -10.52 -12.30
CA PRO A 116 -18.37 -9.89 -13.50
C PRO A 116 -17.07 -9.13 -13.24
N VAL A 117 -16.10 -9.21 -14.17
CA VAL A 117 -14.79 -8.56 -14.02
C VAL A 117 -14.91 -7.06 -13.76
N GLU A 118 -15.87 -6.40 -14.41
CA GLU A 118 -16.18 -4.99 -14.19
C GLU A 118 -16.57 -4.71 -12.74
N GLU A 119 -17.37 -5.58 -12.11
CA GLU A 119 -17.77 -5.46 -10.71
C GLU A 119 -16.61 -5.72 -9.76
N LYS A 120 -15.75 -6.71 -10.05
CA LYS A 120 -14.52 -6.96 -9.28
C LYS A 120 -13.62 -5.73 -9.25
N VAL A 121 -13.41 -5.10 -10.42
CA VAL A 121 -12.59 -3.89 -10.55
C VAL A 121 -13.24 -2.71 -9.83
N LEU A 122 -14.56 -2.54 -9.95
CA LEU A 122 -15.31 -1.50 -9.23
C LEU A 122 -15.23 -1.67 -7.71
N ALA A 123 -15.35 -2.91 -7.22
CA ALA A 123 -15.23 -3.22 -5.81
C ALA A 123 -13.84 -2.85 -5.27
N LEU A 124 -12.77 -3.18 -6.00
CA LEU A 124 -11.41 -2.74 -5.65
C LEU A 124 -11.27 -1.21 -5.69
N ALA A 125 -11.77 -0.56 -6.75
CA ALA A 125 -11.68 0.89 -6.90
C ALA A 125 -12.36 1.63 -5.74
N ARG A 126 -13.54 1.19 -5.31
CA ARG A 126 -14.28 1.79 -4.20
C ARG A 126 -13.70 1.42 -2.84
N ASN A 127 -13.57 0.14 -2.55
CA ASN A 127 -13.30 -0.35 -1.20
C ASN A 127 -11.81 -0.27 -0.83
N VAL A 128 -10.91 -0.30 -1.82
CA VAL A 128 -9.46 -0.25 -1.59
C VAL A 128 -8.89 1.13 -1.95
N TYR A 129 -9.36 1.74 -3.03
CA TYR A 129 -8.80 3.01 -3.52
C TYR A 129 -9.65 4.26 -3.20
N GLY A 130 -10.89 4.11 -2.72
CA GLY A 130 -11.73 5.27 -2.41
C GLY A 130 -12.15 6.08 -3.66
N ALA A 131 -12.13 5.45 -4.84
CA ALA A 131 -12.68 6.02 -6.05
C ALA A 131 -14.21 5.87 -6.07
N ASP A 132 -14.93 6.80 -6.68
CA ASP A 132 -16.40 6.74 -6.76
C ASP A 132 -16.88 5.76 -7.85
N ASP A 133 -16.11 5.66 -8.94
CA ASP A 133 -16.45 4.87 -10.11
C ASP A 133 -15.19 4.47 -10.92
N VAL A 134 -15.39 3.68 -11.97
CA VAL A 134 -14.34 3.19 -12.88
C VAL A 134 -14.70 3.52 -14.33
N THR A 135 -13.74 4.08 -15.07
CA THR A 135 -13.87 4.26 -16.53
C THR A 135 -12.98 3.29 -17.27
N TRP A 136 -13.39 2.92 -18.50
CA TRP A 136 -12.69 1.95 -19.31
C TRP A 136 -12.50 2.50 -20.73
N THR A 137 -11.29 2.35 -21.27
CA THR A 137 -11.06 2.63 -22.70
C THR A 137 -11.78 1.59 -23.57
N ALA A 138 -12.04 1.97 -24.83
CA ALA A 138 -12.61 1.04 -25.81
C ALA A 138 -11.70 -0.19 -26.04
N GLU A 139 -10.38 -0.03 -25.94
CA GLU A 139 -9.42 -1.12 -26.04
C GLU A 139 -9.54 -2.09 -24.88
N ALA A 140 -9.54 -1.59 -23.65
CA ALA A 140 -9.69 -2.42 -22.45
C ALA A 140 -11.01 -3.20 -22.49
N ARG A 141 -12.12 -2.55 -22.89
CA ARG A 141 -13.43 -3.23 -23.05
C ARG A 141 -13.40 -4.34 -24.11
N ARG A 142 -12.68 -4.16 -25.22
CA ARG A 142 -12.55 -5.22 -26.24
C ARG A 142 -11.78 -6.42 -25.70
N LYS A 143 -10.64 -6.19 -25.06
CA LYS A 143 -9.82 -7.25 -24.46
C LYS A 143 -10.56 -7.99 -23.36
N LEU A 144 -11.31 -7.26 -22.53
CA LEU A 144 -12.14 -7.85 -21.49
C LEU A 144 -13.17 -8.84 -22.07
N ARG A 145 -13.94 -8.42 -23.08
CA ARG A 145 -14.91 -9.33 -23.74
C ARG A 145 -14.23 -10.58 -24.31
N TYR A 146 -13.04 -10.43 -24.87
CA TYR A 146 -12.25 -11.56 -25.34
C TYR A 146 -11.84 -12.49 -24.18
N PHE A 147 -11.33 -11.97 -23.07
CA PHE A 147 -10.95 -12.80 -21.92
C PHE A 147 -12.14 -13.55 -21.31
N VAL A 148 -13.30 -12.89 -21.20
CA VAL A 148 -14.54 -13.55 -20.75
C VAL A 148 -14.94 -14.67 -21.71
N SER A 149 -14.83 -14.46 -23.04
CA SER A 149 -15.16 -15.53 -24.01
C SER A 149 -14.19 -16.71 -23.98
N GLN A 150 -12.97 -16.52 -23.46
CA GLN A 150 -12.01 -17.60 -23.20
C GLN A 150 -12.26 -18.34 -21.87
N GLY A 151 -13.28 -17.96 -21.10
CA GLY A 151 -13.57 -18.54 -19.79
C GLY A 151 -12.67 -18.02 -18.67
N TRP A 152 -12.02 -16.87 -18.86
CA TRP A 152 -11.12 -16.27 -17.85
C TRP A 152 -11.81 -15.22 -16.97
N GLY A 153 -13.14 -15.11 -17.06
CA GLY A 153 -13.93 -14.13 -16.29
C GLY A 153 -13.84 -14.32 -14.78
N ASP A 154 -13.65 -15.56 -14.32
CA ASP A 154 -13.64 -15.90 -12.90
C ASP A 154 -12.27 -15.71 -12.24
N LEU A 155 -11.23 -15.38 -13.03
CA LEU A 155 -9.93 -15.07 -12.49
C LEU A 155 -9.97 -13.83 -11.57
N PRO A 156 -9.15 -13.79 -10.49
CA PRO A 156 -8.97 -12.60 -9.68
C PRO A 156 -8.31 -11.47 -10.46
N ILE A 157 -8.44 -10.26 -9.90
CA ILE A 157 -7.94 -9.02 -10.50
C ILE A 157 -6.72 -8.50 -9.73
N CYS A 158 -5.65 -8.24 -10.47
CA CYS A 158 -4.50 -7.46 -10.02
C CYS A 158 -4.59 -6.03 -10.59
N MET A 159 -4.66 -5.03 -9.71
CA MET A 159 -4.78 -3.63 -10.12
C MET A 159 -3.39 -3.02 -10.25
N ALA A 160 -2.95 -2.77 -11.48
CA ALA A 160 -1.66 -2.13 -11.72
C ALA A 160 -1.88 -0.61 -11.82
N LYS A 161 -1.29 0.13 -10.87
CA LYS A 161 -1.37 1.60 -10.76
C LYS A 161 -0.08 2.15 -10.15
N THR A 162 0.05 3.47 -10.05
CA THR A 162 1.12 4.10 -9.27
C THR A 162 1.07 3.65 -7.80
N HIS A 163 2.24 3.48 -7.18
CA HIS A 163 2.38 3.17 -5.76
C HIS A 163 2.44 4.45 -4.89
N LEU A 164 2.59 5.62 -5.51
CA LEU A 164 2.81 6.90 -4.82
C LEU A 164 1.52 7.53 -4.27
N SER A 165 0.37 7.00 -4.65
CA SER A 165 -0.95 7.48 -4.27
C SER A 165 -1.89 6.29 -4.07
N ILE A 166 -2.92 6.47 -3.23
CA ILE A 166 -4.05 5.53 -3.16
C ILE A 166 -4.78 5.51 -4.51
N SER A 167 -4.87 6.65 -5.19
CA SER A 167 -5.45 6.78 -6.54
C SER A 167 -4.48 6.33 -7.64
N HIS A 168 -4.91 6.53 -8.89
CA HIS A 168 -4.12 6.30 -10.08
C HIS A 168 -3.13 7.44 -10.39
N ASP A 169 -3.29 8.61 -9.76
CA ASP A 169 -2.48 9.81 -10.00
C ASP A 169 -1.46 10.00 -8.86
N PRO A 170 -0.13 9.96 -9.16
CA PRO A 170 0.91 10.10 -8.15
C PRO A 170 0.95 11.48 -7.47
N ALA A 171 0.32 12.51 -8.04
CA ALA A 171 0.28 13.84 -7.45
C ALA A 171 -0.73 13.96 -6.29
N LEU A 172 -1.75 13.09 -6.27
CA LEU A 172 -2.80 13.09 -5.25
C LEU A 172 -2.30 12.42 -3.97
N ARG A 173 -1.92 13.23 -2.98
CA ARG A 173 -1.43 12.78 -1.67
C ARG A 173 -2.58 12.65 -0.65
N GLY A 174 -2.29 12.06 0.51
CA GLY A 174 -3.30 11.87 1.56
C GLY A 174 -4.26 10.74 1.24
N SER A 175 -5.56 10.99 1.46
CA SER A 175 -6.66 10.09 1.12
C SER A 175 -7.58 10.77 0.09
N PRO A 176 -7.24 10.72 -1.21
CA PRO A 176 -8.04 11.36 -2.25
C PRO A 176 -9.45 10.77 -2.34
N SER A 177 -10.43 11.59 -2.71
CA SER A 177 -11.83 11.23 -2.92
C SER A 177 -12.41 12.01 -4.11
N GLY A 178 -13.64 11.69 -4.54
CA GLY A 178 -14.30 12.44 -5.59
C GLY A 178 -13.75 12.16 -7.00
N TYR A 179 -13.12 11.01 -7.22
CA TYR A 179 -12.42 10.70 -8.47
C TYR A 179 -12.85 9.36 -9.06
N THR A 180 -12.73 9.28 -10.39
CA THR A 180 -13.00 8.07 -11.18
C THR A 180 -11.69 7.37 -11.51
N PHE A 181 -11.63 6.06 -11.30
CA PHE A 181 -10.44 5.25 -11.55
C PHE A 181 -10.37 4.84 -13.04
N PRO A 182 -9.35 5.28 -13.82
CA PRO A 182 -9.30 5.05 -15.25
C PRO A 182 -8.55 3.76 -15.61
N ILE A 183 -9.23 2.84 -16.27
CA ILE A 183 -8.63 1.62 -16.82
C ILE A 183 -8.29 1.83 -18.28
N SER A 184 -6.99 1.92 -18.55
CA SER A 184 -6.43 2.15 -19.88
C SER A 184 -6.27 0.87 -20.70
N ASP A 185 -5.95 -0.24 -20.04
CA ASP A 185 -5.70 -1.55 -20.65
C ASP A 185 -6.00 -2.67 -19.63
N ILE A 186 -6.19 -3.90 -20.12
CA ILE A 186 -6.31 -5.12 -19.32
C ILE A 186 -5.53 -6.24 -20.00
N ARG A 187 -4.81 -7.03 -19.20
CA ARG A 187 -3.98 -8.14 -19.66
C ARG A 187 -4.28 -9.39 -18.84
N ALA A 188 -3.93 -10.55 -19.39
CA ALA A 188 -4.15 -11.84 -18.74
C ALA A 188 -2.82 -12.52 -18.44
N SER A 189 -2.60 -12.87 -17.18
CA SER A 189 -1.48 -13.71 -16.73
C SER A 189 -2.04 -15.09 -16.39
N VAL A 190 -2.48 -15.83 -17.40
CA VAL A 190 -3.23 -17.09 -17.23
C VAL A 190 -2.44 -18.13 -16.43
N GLY A 191 -1.13 -18.25 -16.69
CA GLY A 191 -0.26 -19.17 -15.93
C GLY A 191 -0.13 -18.83 -14.45
N ALA A 192 -0.27 -17.55 -14.09
CA ALA A 192 -0.28 -17.09 -12.69
C ALA A 192 -1.70 -17.02 -12.10
N GLY A 193 -2.74 -17.23 -12.92
CA GLY A 193 -4.13 -17.28 -12.48
C GLY A 193 -4.77 -15.93 -12.17
N PHE A 194 -4.46 -14.85 -12.90
CA PHE A 194 -5.14 -13.56 -12.72
C PHE A 194 -5.24 -12.72 -14.00
N LEU A 195 -6.22 -11.80 -14.03
CA LEU A 195 -6.24 -10.68 -14.96
C LEU A 195 -5.63 -9.46 -14.28
N PHE A 196 -4.96 -8.59 -15.02
CA PHE A 196 -4.46 -7.33 -14.46
C PHE A 196 -4.83 -6.13 -15.31
N THR A 197 -5.38 -5.12 -14.64
CA THR A 197 -5.77 -3.86 -15.25
C THR A 197 -4.64 -2.85 -15.13
N LEU A 198 -4.55 -1.93 -16.09
CA LEU A 198 -3.56 -0.87 -16.09
C LEU A 198 -4.26 0.48 -15.93
N ALA A 199 -3.96 1.17 -14.84
CA ALA A 199 -4.41 2.51 -14.56
C ALA A 199 -3.23 3.48 -14.46
N GLY A 200 -3.25 4.49 -15.32
CA GLY A 200 -2.12 5.40 -15.52
C GLY A 200 -0.99 4.76 -16.32
N ARG A 201 0.18 5.42 -16.32
CA ARG A 201 1.38 4.95 -17.01
C ARG A 201 2.16 3.99 -16.10
N ILE A 202 2.36 2.76 -16.56
CA ILE A 202 3.13 1.75 -15.83
C ILE A 202 4.42 1.49 -16.58
N GLU A 203 5.54 1.76 -15.92
CA GLU A 203 6.86 1.41 -16.44
C GLU A 203 7.12 -0.07 -16.15
N THR A 204 7.29 -0.85 -17.21
CA THR A 204 7.58 -2.29 -17.12
C THR A 204 9.07 -2.59 -17.26
N LEU A 205 9.85 -1.62 -17.72
CA LEU A 205 11.30 -1.70 -17.85
C LEU A 205 11.91 -0.38 -17.34
N PRO A 206 12.55 -0.36 -16.15
CA PRO A 206 13.21 0.84 -15.67
C PRO A 206 14.44 1.16 -16.53
N GLY A 207 14.63 2.43 -16.85
CA GLY A 207 15.84 2.91 -17.50
C GLY A 207 16.98 3.11 -16.51
N LEU A 208 18.21 3.21 -17.03
CA LEU A 208 19.36 3.64 -16.23
C LEU A 208 19.31 5.16 -15.96
N PRO A 209 19.74 5.63 -14.78
CA PRO A 209 19.88 7.06 -14.53
C PRO A 209 21.04 7.64 -15.35
N SER A 210 21.11 8.98 -15.43
CA SER A 210 22.19 9.68 -16.16
C SER A 210 23.60 9.34 -15.64
N ARG A 211 23.72 8.97 -14.37
CA ARG A 211 24.94 8.42 -13.75
C ARG A 211 24.61 7.11 -13.04
N PRO A 212 24.79 5.96 -13.71
CA PRO A 212 24.57 4.65 -13.09
C PRO A 212 25.57 4.38 -11.97
N LEU A 213 25.13 3.71 -10.90
CA LEU A 213 26.01 3.25 -9.82
C LEU A 213 27.16 2.37 -10.34
N ALA A 214 26.93 1.63 -11.43
CA ALA A 214 27.93 0.80 -12.12
C ALA A 214 29.22 1.56 -12.49
N LEU A 215 29.18 2.89 -12.65
CA LEU A 215 30.38 3.69 -12.91
C LEU A 215 31.32 3.82 -11.70
N GLY A 216 30.81 3.58 -10.48
CA GLY A 216 31.59 3.60 -9.24
C GLY A 216 31.81 2.21 -8.63
N MET A 217 31.32 1.15 -9.28
CA MET A 217 31.50 -0.22 -8.82
C MET A 217 32.87 -0.75 -9.23
N ASP A 218 33.60 -1.32 -8.28
CA ASP A 218 34.92 -1.93 -8.51
C ASP A 218 35.20 -3.03 -7.48
N VAL A 219 36.22 -3.85 -7.73
CA VAL A 219 36.71 -4.88 -6.81
C VAL A 219 38.15 -4.58 -6.46
N ASP A 220 38.43 -4.40 -5.18
CA ASP A 220 39.78 -4.09 -4.73
C ASP A 220 40.72 -5.31 -4.81
N ALA A 221 42.02 -5.11 -4.53
CA ALA A 221 43.03 -6.16 -4.58
C ALA A 221 42.80 -7.32 -3.57
N ARG A 222 41.90 -7.16 -2.61
CA ARG A 222 41.52 -8.17 -1.61
C ARG A 222 40.23 -8.91 -1.99
N GLY A 223 39.59 -8.52 -3.10
CA GLY A 223 38.31 -9.08 -3.53
C GLY A 223 37.10 -8.38 -2.88
N GLU A 224 37.29 -7.23 -2.22
CA GLU A 224 36.21 -6.46 -1.63
C GLU A 224 35.53 -5.60 -2.70
N ILE A 225 34.20 -5.69 -2.78
CA ILE A 225 33.41 -4.92 -3.74
C ILE A 225 33.12 -3.53 -3.18
N THR A 226 33.46 -2.50 -3.94
CA THR A 226 33.17 -1.10 -3.63
C THR A 226 32.07 -0.55 -4.54
N GLY A 227 31.39 0.53 -4.12
CA GLY A 227 30.41 1.25 -4.94
C GLY A 227 29.02 0.60 -5.07
N LEU A 228 28.69 -0.36 -4.19
CA LEU A 228 27.39 -1.03 -4.14
C LEU A 228 26.30 -0.27 -3.37
N GLY A 229 26.63 0.85 -2.71
CA GLY A 229 25.72 1.61 -1.83
C GLY A 229 25.92 3.11 -1.92
#